data_AF-U4TUQ0-F1
#
_entry.id   AF-U4TUQ0-F1
#
_cell.length_a   1.000
_cell.length_b   1.000
_cell.length_c   1.000
_cell.angle_alpha   90.00
_cell.angle_beta   90.00
_cell.angle_gamma   90.00
#
_symmetry.space_group_name_H-M   'P 1'
#
loop_
_entity.id
_entity.type
_entity.pdbx_description
1 polymer ?
#
loop_
_entity_poly.entity_id
_entity_poly.type
_entity_poly.pdbx_seq_one_letter_code
_entity_poly.pdbx_strand_id
1 'polypeptide(L)'
;MHNYKENISFSEFWEHHFSCKYPNSSKTPYNIRYTKSCTGREKLTEDNTVFEDQLQFVSDAVMAFAYAIRDLHADFCKKPGLCDAMKPTNGTDLLKYLHKVNFTGKRCKIDLPLKAN
;
A
#
# COMPACT_ATOMS: atom_id res chain seq x y z
N MET A 1 5.11 17.24 -2.22
CA MET A 1 5.88 16.96 -0.98
C MET A 1 5.32 17.62 0.29
N HIS A 2 4.44 18.64 0.21
CA HIS A 2 3.94 19.30 1.43
C HIS A 2 3.10 18.36 2.33
N ASN A 3 2.31 17.47 1.73
CA ASN A 3 1.42 16.54 2.46
C ASN A 3 2.09 15.34 3.13
N TYR A 4 3.40 15.12 2.93
CA TYR A 4 4.12 13.96 3.49
C TYR A 4 5.10 14.34 4.61
N LYS A 5 5.29 15.64 4.88
CA LYS A 5 6.24 16.13 5.90
C LYS A 5 5.87 15.73 7.32
N GLU A 6 4.58 15.58 7.60
CA GLU A 6 4.07 15.15 8.91
C GLU A 6 4.24 13.64 9.15
N ASN A 7 4.60 12.87 8.13
CA ASN A 7 4.95 11.46 8.31
C ASN A 7 6.43 11.37 8.73
N ILE A 8 6.66 11.06 10.00
CA ILE A 8 7.99 10.96 10.59
C ILE A 8 8.88 9.97 9.81
N SER A 9 8.35 8.80 9.46
CA SER A 9 9.09 7.78 8.70
C SER A 9 9.49 8.28 7.32
N PHE A 10 8.62 9.06 6.66
CA PHE A 10 8.94 9.65 5.36
C PHE A 10 10.05 10.69 5.47
N SER A 11 10.01 11.54 6.50
CA SER A 11 11.06 12.55 6.74
C SER A 11 12.42 11.89 7.00
N GLU A 12 12.46 10.86 7.83
CA GLU A 12 13.69 10.10 8.12
C GLU A 12 14.27 9.43 6.87
N PHE A 13 13.43 8.74 6.09
CA PHE A 13 13.84 8.15 4.81
C PHE A 13 14.42 9.20 3.87
N TRP A 14 13.74 10.33 3.69
CA TRP A 14 14.14 11.37 2.74
C TRP A 14 15.47 12.01 3.13
N GLU A 15 15.63 12.34 4.41
CA GLU A 15 16.85 12.91 4.96
C GLU A 15 18.03 11.96 4.82
N HIS A 16 17.82 10.66 5.10
CA HIS A 16 18.85 9.64 4.93
C HIS A 16 19.24 9.45 3.45
N HIS A 17 18.25 9.27 2.58
CA HIS A 17 18.46 8.98 1.15
C HIS A 17 19.19 10.12 0.43
N PHE A 18 18.83 11.37 0.71
CA PHE A 18 19.45 12.54 0.07
C PHE A 18 20.55 13.21 0.91
N SER A 19 20.88 12.65 2.08
CA SER A 19 21.85 13.20 3.03
C SER A 19 21.63 14.70 3.31
N CYS A 20 20.38 15.04 3.61
CA CYS A 20 19.93 16.42 3.88
C CYS A 20 19.05 16.46 5.14
N LYS A 21 18.71 17.67 5.61
CA LYS A 21 17.86 17.88 6.78
C LYS A 21 16.74 18.88 6.52
N TYR A 22 15.52 18.59 6.94
CA TYR A 22 14.43 19.56 6.89
C TYR A 22 14.57 20.62 8.00
N PRO A 23 14.30 21.90 7.69
CA PRO A 23 14.19 22.91 8.73
C PRO A 23 13.02 22.54 9.67
N ASN A 24 13.31 22.45 10.96
CA ASN A 24 12.38 22.05 12.04
C ASN A 24 12.01 20.56 12.13
N SER A 25 12.74 19.63 11.46
CA SER A 25 12.56 18.20 11.74
C SER A 25 13.12 17.81 13.11
N SER A 26 12.47 16.83 13.77
CA SER A 26 12.97 16.20 14.99
C SER A 26 14.36 15.59 14.74
N LYS A 27 15.27 15.73 15.71
CA LYS A 27 16.59 15.07 15.63
C LYS A 27 16.40 13.55 15.79
N THR A 28 16.85 12.78 14.81
CA THR A 28 16.89 11.31 14.84
C THR A 28 18.34 10.83 14.74
N PRO A 29 18.70 9.62 15.22
CA PRO A 29 20.05 9.07 15.07
C PRO A 29 20.60 9.15 13.63
N TYR A 30 19.71 9.11 12.64
CA TYR A 30 20.02 9.09 11.23
C TYR A 30 20.25 10.47 10.61
N ASN A 31 19.74 11.56 11.21
CA ASN A 31 19.82 12.92 10.64
C ASN A 31 20.74 13.91 11.37
N ILE A 32 21.34 13.51 12.50
CA ILE A 32 22.18 14.40 13.34
C ILE A 32 23.40 14.92 12.58
N ARG A 33 23.92 14.14 11.62
CA ARG A 33 25.13 14.44 10.86
C ARG A 33 24.88 15.32 9.62
N TYR A 34 23.61 15.53 9.23
CA TYR A 34 23.29 16.30 8.03
C TYR A 34 23.19 17.79 8.34
N THR A 35 24.08 18.56 7.71
CA THR A 35 24.15 20.03 7.82
C THR A 35 23.50 20.74 6.63
N LYS A 36 23.37 20.03 5.50
CA LYS A 36 22.73 20.54 4.28
C LYS A 36 21.20 20.52 4.43
N SER A 37 20.55 21.64 4.18
CA SER A 37 19.08 21.70 4.16
C SER A 37 18.51 21.00 2.91
N CYS A 38 17.44 20.21 3.09
CA CYS A 38 16.70 19.65 1.96
C CYS A 38 16.01 20.77 1.18
N THR A 39 16.15 20.77 -0.15
CA THR A 39 15.64 21.81 -1.05
C THR A 39 14.17 21.61 -1.41
N GLY A 40 13.67 20.39 -1.26
CA GLY A 40 12.34 19.98 -1.70
C GLY A 40 12.24 19.70 -3.20
N ARG A 41 13.37 19.75 -3.92
CA ARG A 41 13.47 19.46 -5.37
C ARG A 41 14.11 18.11 -5.65
N GLU A 42 14.54 17.39 -4.62
CA GLU A 42 15.08 16.04 -4.73
C GLU A 42 14.03 15.09 -5.31
N LYS A 43 14.46 14.06 -6.03
CA LYS A 43 13.58 13.09 -6.68
C LYS A 43 14.16 11.69 -6.55
N LEU A 44 13.29 10.75 -6.18
CA LEU A 44 13.59 9.33 -6.30
C LEU A 44 13.56 8.97 -7.79
N THR A 45 14.63 8.34 -8.27
CA THR A 45 14.81 7.84 -9.62
C THR A 45 15.21 6.37 -9.55
N GLU A 46 15.08 5.63 -10.64
CA GLU A 46 15.51 4.23 -10.69
C GLU A 46 17.01 4.08 -10.40
N ASP A 47 17.83 5.07 -10.76
CA ASP A 47 19.28 5.04 -10.52
C ASP A 47 19.68 5.26 -9.06
N ASN A 48 18.87 5.99 -8.28
CA ASN A 48 19.20 6.31 -6.89
C ASN A 48 18.38 5.51 -5.87
N THR A 49 17.34 4.80 -6.32
CA THR A 49 16.41 4.07 -5.47
C THR A 49 16.29 2.63 -5.92
N VAL A 50 16.64 1.70 -5.04
CA VAL A 50 16.32 0.29 -5.24
C VAL A 50 14.86 0.08 -4.87
N PHE A 51 14.03 -0.21 -5.86
CA PHE A 51 12.64 -0.59 -5.62
C PHE A 51 12.58 -2.04 -5.15
N GLU A 52 11.83 -2.28 -4.07
CA GLU A 52 11.67 -3.62 -3.53
C GLU A 52 10.74 -4.44 -4.43
N ASP A 53 11.26 -5.52 -5.00
CA ASP A 53 10.55 -6.41 -5.92
C ASP A 53 9.26 -7.01 -5.31
N GLN A 54 9.18 -7.06 -3.97
CA GLN A 54 8.05 -7.62 -3.24
C GLN A 54 6.85 -6.67 -3.10
N LEU A 55 7.01 -5.37 -3.41
CA LEU A 55 5.90 -4.40 -3.36
C LEU A 55 4.73 -4.79 -4.28
N GLN A 56 5.01 -5.56 -5.34
CA GLN A 56 3.98 -6.04 -6.23
C GLN A 56 3.04 -7.04 -5.54
N PHE A 57 3.53 -7.88 -4.62
CA PHE A 57 2.68 -8.81 -3.86
C PHE A 57 1.73 -8.07 -2.92
N VAL A 58 2.15 -6.95 -2.36
CA VAL A 58 1.28 -6.11 -1.51
C VAL A 58 0.14 -5.52 -2.35
N SER A 59 0.47 -4.97 -3.53
CA SER A 59 -0.54 -4.47 -4.47
C SER A 59 -1.51 -5.58 -4.89
N ASP A 60 -0.98 -6.75 -5.23
CA ASP A 60 -1.80 -7.88 -5.71
C ASP A 60 -2.69 -8.42 -4.58
N ALA A 61 -2.21 -8.46 -3.34
CA ALA A 61 -3.02 -8.85 -2.18
C ALA A 61 -4.18 -7.87 -1.94
N VAL A 62 -3.92 -6.57 -1.95
CA VAL A 62 -4.98 -5.54 -1.79
C VAL A 62 -6.00 -5.64 -2.92
N MET A 63 -5.52 -5.85 -4.16
CA MET A 63 -6.41 -6.06 -5.30
C MET A 63 -7.26 -7.31 -5.12
N ALA A 64 -6.72 -8.42 -4.60
CA ALA A 64 -7.50 -9.62 -4.34
C ALA A 64 -8.67 -9.35 -3.38
N PHE A 65 -8.44 -8.59 -2.30
CA PHE A 65 -9.53 -8.14 -1.42
C PHE A 65 -10.55 -7.25 -2.15
N ALA A 66 -10.09 -6.33 -3.00
CA ALA A 66 -11.00 -5.48 -3.78
C ALA A 66 -11.90 -6.29 -4.72
N TYR A 67 -11.35 -7.29 -5.41
CA TYR A 67 -12.13 -8.21 -6.26
C TYR A 67 -13.13 -9.03 -5.43
N ALA A 68 -12.70 -9.60 -4.31
CA ALA A 68 -13.58 -10.38 -3.43
C ALA A 68 -14.74 -9.53 -2.87
N ILE A 69 -14.44 -8.30 -2.42
CA ILE A 69 -15.46 -7.37 -1.90
C ILE A 69 -16.40 -6.91 -2.99
N ARG A 70 -15.91 -6.67 -4.22
CA ARG A 70 -16.75 -6.33 -5.37
C ARG A 70 -17.75 -7.43 -5.70
N ASP A 71 -17.27 -8.68 -5.75
CA ASP A 71 -18.11 -9.82 -6.10
C ASP A 71 -19.12 -10.13 -4.98
N LEU A 72 -18.69 -10.01 -3.72
CA LEU A 72 -19.58 -10.04 -2.56
C LEU A 72 -20.63 -8.92 -2.64
N HIS A 73 -20.22 -7.69 -2.98
CA HIS A 73 -21.16 -6.56 -3.11
C HIS A 73 -22.17 -6.79 -4.24
N ALA A 74 -21.75 -7.33 -5.38
CA ALA A 74 -22.65 -7.63 -6.49
C ALA A 74 -23.75 -8.63 -6.12
N ASP A 75 -23.44 -9.61 -5.29
CA ASP A 75 -24.39 -10.65 -4.88
C ASP A 75 -25.35 -10.16 -3.77
N PHE A 76 -24.87 -9.31 -2.85
CA PHE A 76 -25.65 -8.86 -1.70
C PHE A 76 -26.32 -7.49 -1.88
N CYS A 77 -25.74 -6.59 -2.67
CA CYS A 77 -26.17 -5.21 -2.81
C CYS A 77 -26.55 -4.87 -4.26
N LYS A 78 -27.79 -4.43 -4.47
CA LYS A 78 -28.31 -4.04 -5.80
C LYS A 78 -28.05 -2.57 -6.17
N LYS A 79 -27.44 -1.79 -5.28
CA LYS A 79 -27.24 -0.35 -5.43
C LYS A 79 -25.80 0.03 -5.04
N PRO A 80 -25.25 1.13 -5.55
CA PRO A 80 -23.97 1.66 -5.11
C PRO A 80 -23.93 1.94 -3.61
N GLY A 81 -22.77 1.73 -2.99
CA GLY A 81 -22.55 1.89 -1.55
C GLY A 81 -22.84 0.62 -0.74
N LEU A 82 -22.42 0.62 0.52
CA LEU A 82 -22.62 -0.52 1.43
C LEU A 82 -24.08 -0.63 1.84
N CYS A 83 -24.69 -1.79 1.58
CA CYS A 83 -26.01 -2.14 2.06
C CYS A 83 -25.97 -2.82 3.44
N ASP A 84 -27.12 -3.00 4.08
CA ASP A 84 -27.21 -3.54 5.44
C ASP A 84 -26.68 -4.98 5.54
N ALA A 85 -26.80 -5.75 4.45
CA ALA A 85 -26.25 -7.11 4.37
C ALA A 85 -24.71 -7.17 4.44
N MET A 86 -24.01 -6.05 4.23
CA MET A 86 -22.55 -5.95 4.35
C MET A 86 -22.11 -5.16 5.60
N LYS A 87 -23.03 -4.85 6.53
CA LYS A 87 -22.77 -4.08 7.75
C LYS A 87 -23.18 -4.87 9.02
N PRO A 88 -22.26 -5.55 9.72
CA PRO A 88 -20.86 -5.81 9.34
C PRO A 88 -20.75 -6.90 8.27
N THR A 89 -19.63 -6.93 7.57
CA THR A 89 -19.38 -7.97 6.55
C THR A 89 -19.12 -9.32 7.23
N ASN A 90 -19.76 -10.39 6.75
CA ASN A 90 -19.48 -11.74 7.24
C ASN A 90 -18.11 -12.23 6.74
N GLY A 91 -17.17 -12.43 7.65
CA GLY A 91 -15.81 -12.88 7.33
C GLY A 91 -15.77 -14.26 6.65
N THR A 92 -16.71 -15.15 6.96
CA THR A 92 -16.79 -16.48 6.32
C THR A 92 -17.20 -16.37 4.86
N ASP A 93 -18.12 -15.45 4.55
CA ASP A 93 -18.52 -15.21 3.17
C ASP A 93 -17.40 -14.52 2.41
N LEU A 94 -16.78 -13.49 2.97
CA LEU A 94 -15.62 -12.83 2.38
C LEU A 94 -14.50 -13.82 2.04
N LEU A 95 -14.19 -14.77 2.94
CA LEU A 95 -13.20 -15.82 2.69
C LEU A 95 -13.58 -16.69 1.48
N LYS A 96 -14.87 -17.06 1.32
CA LYS A 96 -15.34 -17.80 0.14
C LYS A 96 -15.14 -17.00 -1.15
N TYR A 97 -15.35 -15.69 -1.14
CA TYR A 97 -15.10 -14.86 -2.33
C TYR A 97 -13.61 -14.70 -2.60
N LEU A 98 -12.77 -14.54 -1.57
CA LEU A 98 -11.31 -14.51 -1.71
C LEU A 98 -10.79 -15.78 -2.42
N HIS A 99 -11.32 -16.95 -2.08
CA HIS A 99 -10.97 -18.21 -2.75
C HIS A 99 -11.43 -18.33 -4.21
N LYS A 100 -12.30 -17.45 -4.68
CA LYS A 100 -12.78 -17.40 -6.06
C LYS A 100 -12.12 -16.29 -6.89
N VAL A 101 -11.28 -15.46 -6.25
CA VAL A 101 -10.60 -14.35 -6.93
C VAL A 101 -9.71 -14.90 -8.02
N ASN A 102 -9.93 -14.40 -9.23
CA ASN A 102 -9.10 -14.66 -10.39
C ASN A 102 -8.91 -13.37 -11.17
N PHE A 103 -7.67 -12.86 -11.19
CA PHE A 103 -7.30 -11.71 -12.01
C PHE A 103 -5.84 -11.80 -12.44
N THR A 104 -5.49 -11.04 -13.48
CA THR A 104 -4.10 -10.91 -13.92
C THR A 104 -3.52 -9.65 -13.28
N GLY A 105 -2.60 -9.83 -12.32
CA GLY A 105 -1.78 -8.76 -11.77
C GLY A 105 -0.65 -8.36 -12.73
N LYS A 106 0.16 -7.36 -12.37
CA LYS A 106 1.19 -6.83 -13.28
C LYS A 106 2.29 -7.84 -13.62
N ARG A 107 2.59 -8.78 -12.73
CA ARG A 107 3.66 -9.78 -12.89
C ARG A 107 3.15 -11.21 -13.03
N CYS A 108 1.96 -11.53 -12.51
CA CYS A 108 1.44 -12.90 -12.51
C CYS A 108 -0.09 -12.95 -12.45
N LYS A 109 -0.68 -14.08 -12.85
CA LYS A 109 -2.07 -14.41 -12.55
C LYS A 109 -2.19 -14.78 -11.07
N ILE A 110 -3.10 -14.11 -10.37
CA ILE A 110 -3.44 -14.44 -8.99
C ILE A 110 -4.64 -15.36 -9.04
N ASP A 111 -4.41 -16.60 -8.63
CA ASP A 111 -5.43 -17.60 -8.34
C ASP A 111 -5.22 -18.00 -6.87
N LEU A 112 -6.27 -17.93 -6.06
CA LEU A 112 -6.25 -18.33 -4.65
C LEU A 112 -7.00 -19.66 -4.48
N PRO A 113 -6.50 -20.76 -5.06
CA PRO A 113 -7.22 -22.03 -5.04
C PRO A 113 -7.38 -22.52 -3.60
N LEU A 114 -8.54 -23.12 -3.34
CA LEU A 114 -8.77 -23.89 -2.12
C LEU A 114 -7.74 -25.02 -2.06
N LYS A 115 -6.82 -24.99 -1.10
CA LYS A 115 -6.26 -26.25 -0.60
C LYS A 115 -7.35 -26.90 0.24
N ALA A 116 -8.14 -27.76 -0.39
CA ALA A 116 -8.98 -28.70 0.31
C ALA A 116 -8.06 -29.65 1.11
N ASN A 117 -8.12 -29.58 2.43
CA ASN A 117 -7.69 -30.64 3.33
C ASN A 117 -8.91 -31.51 3.65
#